data_AF-A0A2R5F7S9-F1
#
_entry.id   AF-A0A2R5F7S9-F1
#
_cell.length_a   1.000
_cell.length_b   1.000
_cell.length_c   1.000
_cell.angle_alpha   90.00
_cell.angle_beta   90.00
_cell.angle_gamma   90.00
#
_symmetry.space_group_name_H-M   'P 1'
#
loop_
_entity.id
_entity.type
_entity.pdbx_description
1 polymer ?
#
loop_
_entity_poly.entity_id
_entity_poly.type
_entity_poly.pdbx_seq_one_letter_code
_entity_poly.pdbx_strand_id
1 'polypeptide(L)'
;MKKLIVALALTSSPAWAAEWVALPNAGSSDQYFYDKSKLVIKEDEITYWKKVIFKIPQPMKGREATTGILRERIHCGEHTAKLMSYLYYAENGESIDYVAEDDTPPAPIIPDTIGDAYDQVLCPMVWRKQEEARIKAEQANVEAELKQAGKKKDETKPQMPALPAPTVSTPTVPVPAKPVSPQVPNVRLPDKQPATPLPMPQIMEQLY
;
A
#
# COMPACT_ATOMS: atom_id res chain seq x y z
N MET A 1 -19.01 -53.86 -29.25
CA MET A 1 -19.26 -52.43 -28.97
C MET A 1 -18.32 -51.99 -27.86
N LYS A 2 -17.31 -51.16 -28.17
CA LYS A 2 -16.21 -50.79 -27.28
C LYS A 2 -16.61 -49.48 -26.57
N LYS A 3 -16.95 -49.55 -25.28
CA LYS A 3 -17.29 -48.38 -24.46
C LYS A 3 -16.01 -47.62 -24.12
N LEU A 4 -15.78 -46.48 -24.75
CA LEU A 4 -14.75 -45.53 -24.36
C LEU A 4 -15.25 -44.81 -23.10
N ILE A 5 -14.64 -45.11 -21.95
CA ILE A 5 -14.83 -44.32 -20.73
C ILE A 5 -13.92 -43.09 -20.86
N VAL A 6 -14.51 -41.95 -21.18
CA VAL A 6 -13.84 -40.65 -21.12
C VAL A 6 -13.75 -40.27 -19.64
N ALA A 7 -12.58 -40.49 -19.04
CA ALA A 7 -12.26 -39.98 -17.72
C ALA A 7 -12.08 -38.46 -17.81
N LEU A 8 -13.13 -37.72 -17.48
CA LEU A 8 -13.12 -36.27 -17.34
C LEU A 8 -12.29 -35.93 -16.10
N ALA A 9 -11.00 -35.68 -16.29
CA ALA A 9 -10.13 -35.14 -15.25
C ALA A 9 -10.61 -33.72 -14.92
N LEU A 10 -11.48 -33.60 -13.92
CA LEU A 10 -11.81 -32.35 -13.28
C LEU A 10 -10.53 -31.80 -12.65
N THR A 11 -9.78 -31.00 -13.41
CA THR A 11 -8.72 -30.17 -12.88
C THR A 11 -9.39 -29.18 -11.94
N SER A 12 -9.33 -29.46 -10.63
CA SER A 12 -9.74 -28.53 -9.59
C SER A 12 -8.87 -27.29 -9.73
N SER A 13 -9.38 -26.27 -10.42
CA SER A 13 -8.77 -24.94 -10.38
C SER A 13 -8.66 -24.58 -8.90
N PRO A 14 -7.48 -24.12 -8.42
CA PRO A 14 -7.38 -23.59 -7.09
C PRO A 14 -8.31 -22.38 -7.03
N ALA A 15 -9.52 -22.58 -6.49
CA ALA A 15 -10.32 -21.48 -6.03
C ALA A 15 -9.44 -20.81 -4.99
N TRP A 16 -8.98 -19.58 -5.26
CA TRP A 16 -8.27 -18.77 -4.29
C TRP A 16 -9.25 -18.47 -3.16
N ALA A 17 -9.31 -19.40 -2.22
CA ALA A 17 -10.03 -19.24 -0.98
C ALA A 17 -9.39 -18.07 -0.22
N ALA A 18 -10.22 -17.36 0.53
CA ALA A 18 -9.72 -16.35 1.44
C ALA A 18 -8.74 -17.01 2.44
N GLU A 19 -7.52 -16.49 2.53
CA GLU A 19 -6.49 -16.98 3.44
C GLU A 19 -6.43 -16.03 4.64
N TRP A 20 -7.39 -16.21 5.57
CA TRP A 20 -7.50 -15.37 6.76
C TRP A 20 -6.37 -15.68 7.74
N VAL A 21 -5.52 -14.68 7.99
CA VAL A 21 -4.45 -14.73 8.99
C VAL A 21 -4.87 -13.92 10.21
N ALA A 22 -4.82 -14.51 11.40
CA ALA A 22 -5.20 -13.84 12.64
C ALA A 22 -4.14 -12.83 13.12
N LEU A 23 -4.58 -11.74 13.74
CA LEU A 23 -3.75 -10.80 14.49
C LEU A 23 -4.01 -10.95 16.00
N PRO A 24 -3.31 -11.86 16.70
CA PRO A 24 -3.58 -12.14 18.11
C PRO A 24 -3.24 -10.97 19.05
N ASN A 25 -2.39 -10.04 18.61
CA ASN A 25 -1.87 -8.95 19.44
C ASN A 25 -2.60 -7.60 19.21
N ALA A 26 -3.78 -7.60 18.60
CA ALA A 26 -4.53 -6.37 18.29
C ALA A 26 -5.17 -5.67 19.52
N GLY A 27 -4.82 -6.08 20.75
CA GLY A 27 -5.19 -5.38 21.99
C GLY A 27 -6.67 -5.42 22.39
N SER A 28 -7.54 -6.07 21.62
CA SER A 28 -8.99 -6.11 21.84
C SER A 28 -9.47 -7.53 22.19
N SER A 29 -10.68 -7.61 22.77
CA SER A 29 -11.34 -8.89 23.06
C SER A 29 -11.95 -9.55 21.82
N ASP A 30 -12.09 -8.79 20.73
CA ASP A 30 -12.55 -9.28 19.43
C ASP A 30 -11.40 -9.98 18.67
N GLN A 31 -11.75 -10.80 17.68
CA GLN A 31 -10.74 -11.48 16.86
C GLN A 31 -10.58 -10.76 15.52
N TYR A 32 -9.35 -10.39 15.20
CA TYR A 32 -9.01 -9.64 14.00
C TYR A 32 -8.21 -10.52 13.04
N PHE A 33 -8.49 -10.38 11.75
CA PHE A 33 -7.81 -11.11 10.69
C PHE A 33 -7.56 -10.21 9.48
N TYR A 34 -6.60 -10.58 8.65
CA TYR A 34 -6.45 -10.06 7.29
C TYR A 34 -6.46 -11.18 6.25
N ASP A 35 -6.94 -10.91 5.03
CA ASP A 35 -6.90 -11.86 3.91
C ASP A 35 -5.56 -11.73 3.17
N LYS A 36 -4.67 -12.70 3.39
CA LYS A 36 -3.34 -12.72 2.78
C LYS A 36 -3.38 -12.96 1.27
N SER A 37 -4.42 -13.61 0.73
CA SER A 37 -4.51 -13.89 -0.70
C SER A 37 -4.98 -12.70 -1.53
N LYS A 38 -5.43 -11.61 -0.89
CA LYS A 38 -5.99 -10.41 -1.54
C LYS A 38 -5.24 -9.12 -1.23
N LEU A 39 -3.98 -9.21 -0.80
CA LEU A 39 -3.14 -8.04 -0.57
C LEU A 39 -2.77 -7.35 -1.89
N VAL A 40 -2.99 -6.04 -1.96
CA VAL A 40 -2.58 -5.21 -3.09
C VAL A 40 -1.62 -4.15 -2.58
N ILE A 41 -0.36 -4.23 -2.99
CA ILE A 41 0.69 -3.26 -2.64
C ILE A 41 1.00 -2.39 -3.85
N LYS A 42 0.84 -1.08 -3.70
CA LYS A 42 1.16 -0.06 -4.71
C LYS A 42 1.89 1.08 -4.01
N GLU A 43 3.12 1.38 -4.45
CA GLU A 43 3.94 2.43 -3.85
C GLU A 43 4.05 2.24 -2.33
N ASP A 44 3.73 3.25 -1.53
CA ASP A 44 3.70 3.23 -0.06
C ASP A 44 2.37 2.73 0.52
N GLU A 45 1.43 2.30 -0.32
CA GLU A 45 0.10 1.87 0.10
C GLU A 45 -0.06 0.35 0.06
N ILE A 46 -0.76 -0.18 1.06
CA ILE A 46 -1.28 -1.55 1.07
C ILE A 46 -2.79 -1.54 1.26
N THR A 47 -3.51 -2.13 0.31
CA THR A 47 -4.95 -2.40 0.40
C THR A 47 -5.17 -3.87 0.77
N TYR A 48 -6.02 -4.11 1.76
CA TYR A 48 -6.29 -5.44 2.29
C TYR A 48 -7.75 -5.60 2.70
N TRP A 49 -8.15 -6.85 2.89
CA TRP A 49 -9.42 -7.19 3.53
C TRP A 49 -9.16 -7.55 4.99
N LYS A 50 -9.95 -6.94 5.87
CA LYS A 50 -10.01 -7.16 7.30
C LYS A 50 -11.26 -7.93 7.65
N LYS A 51 -11.14 -8.89 8.54
CA LYS A 51 -12.28 -9.56 9.16
C LYS A 51 -12.21 -9.34 10.65
N VAL A 52 -13.35 -8.99 11.24
CA VAL A 52 -13.53 -8.87 12.68
C VAL A 52 -14.62 -9.83 13.10
N ILE A 53 -14.34 -10.66 14.09
CA ILE A 53 -15.35 -11.47 14.79
C ILE A 53 -15.58 -10.82 16.15
N PHE A 54 -16.76 -10.25 16.32
CA PHE A 54 -17.11 -9.52 17.54
C PHE A 54 -17.38 -10.52 18.67
N LYS A 55 -16.75 -10.30 19.82
CA LYS A 55 -17.00 -11.08 21.03
C LYS A 55 -18.40 -10.81 21.58
N ILE A 56 -18.81 -9.53 21.52
CA ILE A 56 -20.17 -9.09 21.86
C ILE A 56 -20.78 -8.56 20.56
N PRO A 57 -21.95 -9.06 20.13
CA PRO A 57 -22.61 -8.56 18.93
C PRO A 57 -22.77 -7.03 18.96
N GLN A 58 -22.57 -6.40 17.82
CA GLN A 58 -22.58 -4.94 17.68
C GLN A 58 -23.87 -4.47 17.00
N PRO A 59 -24.54 -3.43 17.52
CA PRO A 59 -25.77 -2.92 16.91
C PRO A 59 -25.46 -2.16 15.62
N MET A 60 -25.96 -2.68 14.50
CA MET A 60 -25.81 -2.14 13.14
C MET A 60 -27.18 -2.00 12.48
N LYS A 61 -27.62 -0.77 12.19
CA LYS A 61 -28.93 -0.48 11.56
C LYS A 61 -30.12 -1.22 12.23
N GLY A 62 -30.09 -1.34 13.56
CA GLY A 62 -31.14 -2.00 14.34
C GLY A 62 -31.08 -3.54 14.36
N ARG A 63 -29.97 -4.13 13.88
CA ARG A 63 -29.70 -5.58 13.95
C ARG A 63 -28.35 -5.83 14.62
N GLU A 64 -28.15 -7.03 15.14
CA GLU A 64 -26.90 -7.43 15.81
C GLU A 64 -25.93 -8.07 14.81
N ALA A 65 -24.78 -7.42 14.60
CA ALA A 65 -23.68 -7.92 13.78
C ALA A 65 -22.71 -8.74 14.63
N THR A 66 -22.38 -9.95 14.18
CA THR A 66 -21.36 -10.81 14.81
C THR A 66 -20.05 -10.81 14.03
N THR A 67 -20.08 -10.45 12.75
CA THR A 67 -18.90 -10.38 11.89
C THR A 67 -18.90 -9.10 11.07
N GLY A 68 -17.74 -8.46 10.97
CA GLY A 68 -17.46 -7.38 10.02
C GLY A 68 -16.41 -7.82 9.01
N ILE A 69 -16.64 -7.53 7.73
CA ILE A 69 -15.66 -7.66 6.65
C ILE A 69 -15.43 -6.27 6.07
N LEU A 70 -14.23 -5.75 6.21
CA LEU A 70 -13.87 -4.38 5.82
C LEU A 70 -12.75 -4.42 4.79
N ARG A 71 -12.77 -3.51 3.84
CA ARG A 71 -11.65 -3.26 2.94
C ARG A 71 -11.01 -1.96 3.38
N GLU A 72 -9.76 -2.02 3.78
CA GLU A 72 -9.00 -0.88 4.27
C GLU A 72 -7.76 -0.68 3.40
N ARG A 73 -7.26 0.55 3.39
CA ARG A 73 -5.97 0.91 2.79
C ARG A 73 -5.13 1.62 3.84
N ILE A 74 -3.90 1.16 4.04
CA ILE A 74 -2.90 1.83 4.86
C ILE A 74 -1.88 2.51 3.94
N HIS A 75 -1.53 3.76 4.23
CA HIS A 75 -0.37 4.45 3.68
C HIS A 75 0.80 4.35 4.67
N CYS A 76 1.73 3.44 4.39
CA CYS A 76 2.80 3.04 5.32
C CYS A 76 3.85 4.11 5.58
N GLY A 77 4.02 5.08 4.67
CA GLY A 77 4.93 6.21 4.89
C GLY A 77 4.33 7.33 5.74
N GLU A 78 2.99 7.43 5.79
CA GLU A 78 2.28 8.48 6.53
C GLU A 78 1.61 7.93 7.79
N HIS A 79 1.60 6.61 7.97
CA HIS A 79 0.86 5.89 9.01
C HIS A 79 -0.60 6.37 9.10
N THR A 80 -1.26 6.43 7.94
CA THR A 80 -2.70 6.72 7.84
C THR A 80 -3.46 5.52 7.29
N ALA A 81 -4.70 5.35 7.72
CA ALA A 81 -5.60 4.32 7.19
C ALA A 81 -6.90 4.95 6.68
N LYS A 82 -7.39 4.40 5.58
CA LYS A 82 -8.67 4.76 4.96
C LYS A 82 -9.55 3.52 4.85
N LEU A 83 -10.78 3.64 5.35
CA LEU A 83 -11.83 2.66 5.05
C LEU A 83 -12.28 2.85 3.60
N MET A 84 -12.31 1.76 2.84
CA MET A 84 -12.70 1.78 1.42
C MET A 84 -14.09 1.19 1.21
N SER A 85 -14.44 0.12 1.94
CA SER A 85 -15.73 -0.55 1.86
C SER A 85 -15.95 -1.39 3.12
N TYR A 86 -17.20 -1.72 3.45
CA TYR A 86 -17.49 -2.61 4.57
C TYR A 86 -18.79 -3.41 4.38
N LEU A 87 -18.85 -4.53 5.08
CA LEU A 87 -19.97 -5.46 5.08
C LEU A 87 -20.12 -6.07 6.47
N TYR A 88 -21.31 -5.98 7.04
CA TYR A 88 -21.64 -6.58 8.33
C TYR A 88 -22.57 -7.77 8.16
N TYR A 89 -22.36 -8.80 8.96
CA TYR A 89 -23.16 -10.01 8.97
C TYR A 89 -23.73 -10.29 10.35
N ALA A 90 -24.98 -10.75 10.36
CA ALA A 90 -25.62 -11.35 11.53
C ALA A 90 -25.08 -12.76 11.80
N GLU A 91 -25.43 -13.33 12.96
CA GLU A 91 -25.03 -14.69 13.36
C GLU A 91 -25.45 -15.76 12.36
N ASN A 92 -26.62 -15.60 11.72
CA ASN A 92 -27.13 -16.51 10.69
C ASN A 92 -26.43 -16.36 9.32
N GLY A 93 -25.42 -15.50 9.20
CA GLY A 93 -24.69 -15.21 7.97
C GLY A 93 -25.39 -14.25 7.01
N GLU A 94 -26.53 -13.68 7.40
CA GLU A 94 -27.25 -12.70 6.59
C GLU A 94 -26.51 -11.34 6.62
N SER A 95 -26.39 -10.69 5.46
CA SER A 95 -25.81 -9.33 5.38
C SER A 95 -26.77 -8.30 6.00
N ILE A 96 -26.27 -7.53 6.95
CA ILE A 96 -27.00 -6.43 7.60
C ILE A 96 -26.83 -5.12 6.85
N ASP A 97 -25.58 -4.80 6.50
CA ASP A 97 -25.23 -3.55 5.84
C ASP A 97 -24.05 -3.76 4.90
N TYR A 98 -24.08 -3.07 3.76
CA TYR A 98 -23.02 -3.08 2.76
C TYR A 98 -22.82 -1.67 2.22
N VAL A 99 -21.59 -1.20 2.30
CA VAL A 99 -21.15 0.02 1.62
C VAL A 99 -19.96 -0.33 0.75
N ALA A 100 -20.16 -0.18 -0.57
CA ALA A 100 -19.17 -0.55 -1.58
C ALA A 100 -18.01 0.45 -1.68
N GLU A 101 -18.30 1.72 -1.43
CA GLU A 101 -17.36 2.82 -1.50
C GLU A 101 -17.60 3.73 -0.30
N ASP A 102 -16.59 3.86 0.55
CA ASP A 102 -16.56 4.75 1.70
C ASP A 102 -15.66 5.95 1.39
N ASP A 103 -16.24 7.14 1.50
CA ASP A 103 -15.58 8.41 1.16
C ASP A 103 -14.95 9.08 2.38
N THR A 104 -14.86 8.39 3.53
CA THR A 104 -14.20 8.93 4.71
C THR A 104 -12.75 9.27 4.37
N PRO A 105 -12.26 10.45 4.77
CA PRO A 105 -10.86 10.80 4.56
C PRO A 105 -9.94 9.83 5.32
N PRO A 106 -8.69 9.62 4.86
CA PRO A 106 -7.70 8.88 5.64
C PRO A 106 -7.54 9.50 7.03
N ALA A 107 -7.45 8.66 8.05
CA ALA A 107 -7.21 9.03 9.44
C ALA A 107 -5.83 8.52 9.90
N PRO A 108 -5.14 9.26 10.79
CA PRO A 108 -3.88 8.78 11.35
C PRO A 108 -4.10 7.52 12.18
N ILE A 109 -3.13 6.59 12.11
CA ILE A 109 -3.11 5.38 12.92
C ILE A 109 -2.46 5.74 14.26
N ILE A 110 -3.22 5.63 15.36
CA ILE A 110 -2.70 5.89 16.69
C ILE A 110 -1.96 4.64 17.21
N PRO A 111 -0.78 4.79 17.84
CA PRO A 111 -0.06 3.68 18.45
C PRO A 111 -0.89 2.90 19.49
N ASP A 112 -0.57 1.62 19.66
CA ASP A 112 -1.25 0.71 20.60
C ASP A 112 -2.75 0.51 20.31
N THR A 113 -3.20 0.82 19.09
CA THR A 113 -4.56 0.53 18.62
C THR A 113 -4.61 -0.70 17.72
N ILE A 114 -5.82 -1.11 17.36
CA ILE A 114 -6.02 -2.16 16.35
C ILE A 114 -5.38 -1.73 15.02
N GLY A 115 -5.51 -0.46 14.63
CA GLY A 115 -4.90 0.07 13.41
C GLY A 115 -3.38 -0.10 13.40
N ASP A 116 -2.73 0.21 14.52
CA ASP A 116 -1.28 0.04 14.69
C ASP A 116 -0.85 -1.43 14.58
N ALA A 117 -1.64 -2.36 15.13
CA ALA A 117 -1.38 -3.79 14.97
C ALA A 117 -1.42 -4.24 13.49
N TYR A 118 -2.29 -3.66 12.67
CA TYR A 118 -2.29 -3.92 11.22
C TYR A 118 -1.09 -3.26 10.53
N ASP A 119 -0.77 -2.01 10.87
CA ASP A 119 0.38 -1.27 10.34
C ASP A 119 1.69 -2.06 10.57
N GLN A 120 1.95 -2.47 11.81
CA GLN A 120 3.15 -3.22 12.20
C GLN A 120 3.32 -4.55 11.46
N VAL A 121 2.21 -5.21 11.08
CA VAL A 121 2.24 -6.49 10.37
C VAL A 121 2.35 -6.29 8.86
N LEU A 122 1.62 -5.33 8.31
CA LEU A 122 1.43 -5.17 6.87
C LEU A 122 2.48 -4.27 6.22
N CYS A 123 2.87 -3.17 6.88
CA CYS A 123 3.82 -2.21 6.31
C CYS A 123 5.23 -2.74 6.07
N PRO A 124 5.78 -3.68 6.88
CA PRO A 124 7.04 -4.35 6.53
C PRO A 124 6.98 -5.09 5.19
N MET A 125 5.80 -5.55 4.77
CA MET A 125 5.63 -6.20 3.46
C MET A 125 5.75 -5.20 2.31
N VAL A 126 5.26 -3.97 2.50
CA VAL A 126 5.40 -2.87 1.54
C VAL A 126 6.87 -2.52 1.37
N TRP A 127 7.57 -2.26 2.48
CA TRP A 127 9.00 -1.95 2.47
C TRP A 127 9.83 -3.02 1.76
N ARG A 128 9.61 -4.30 2.09
CA ARG A 128 10.32 -5.40 1.44
C ARG A 128 10.07 -5.44 -0.08
N LYS A 129 8.83 -5.23 -0.52
CA LYS A 129 8.50 -5.22 -1.96
C LYS A 129 9.17 -4.05 -2.68
N GLN A 130 9.25 -2.89 -2.05
CA GLN A 130 9.95 -1.73 -2.61
C GLN A 130 11.45 -1.99 -2.71
N GLU A 131 12.05 -2.56 -1.67
CA GLU A 131 13.47 -2.88 -1.63
C GLU A 131 13.83 -3.93 -2.70
N GLU A 132 13.02 -4.97 -2.85
CA GLU A 132 13.16 -5.96 -3.94
C GLU A 132 13.10 -5.30 -5.32
N ALA A 133 12.18 -4.35 -5.51
CA ALA A 133 12.05 -3.61 -6.77
C ALA A 133 13.26 -2.71 -7.04
N ARG A 134 13.79 -2.04 -6.01
CA ARG A 134 15.00 -1.21 -6.09
C ARG A 134 16.22 -2.04 -6.49
N ILE A 135 16.47 -3.15 -5.79
CA ILE A 135 17.58 -4.05 -6.08
C ILE A 135 17.47 -4.58 -7.51
N LYS A 136 16.27 -4.99 -7.94
CA LYS A 136 16.05 -5.49 -9.31
C LYS A 136 16.31 -4.41 -10.37
N ALA A 137 15.92 -3.17 -10.12
CA ALA A 137 16.18 -2.06 -11.03
C ALA A 137 17.69 -1.74 -11.14
N GLU A 138 18.40 -1.76 -10.01
CA GLU A 138 19.86 -1.57 -9.99
C GLU A 138 20.59 -2.67 -10.76
N GLN A 139 20.22 -3.93 -10.55
CA GLN A 139 20.78 -5.06 -11.30
C GLN A 139 20.53 -4.94 -12.81
N ALA A 140 19.31 -4.54 -13.20
CA ALA A 140 18.97 -4.33 -14.61
C ALA A 140 19.79 -3.19 -15.23
N ASN A 141 20.05 -2.11 -14.49
CA ASN A 141 20.87 -0.99 -14.96
C ASN A 141 22.33 -1.42 -15.14
N VAL A 142 22.92 -2.13 -14.18
CA VAL A 142 24.30 -2.64 -14.29
C VAL A 142 24.45 -3.61 -15.46
N GLU A 143 23.48 -4.51 -15.65
CA GLU A 143 23.48 -5.44 -16.79
C GLU A 143 23.39 -4.69 -18.13
N ALA A 144 22.57 -3.62 -18.20
CA ALA A 144 22.46 -2.78 -19.38
C ALA A 144 23.77 -2.04 -19.69
N GLU A 145 24.44 -1.48 -18.69
CA GLU A 145 25.73 -0.80 -18.84
C GLU A 145 26.83 -1.76 -19.31
N LEU A 146 26.90 -2.97 -18.74
CA LEU A 146 27.86 -4.00 -19.18
C LEU A 146 27.64 -4.41 -20.64
N LYS A 147 26.38 -4.58 -21.06
CA LYS A 147 26.03 -4.89 -22.46
C LYS A 147 26.40 -3.74 -23.40
N GLN A 148 26.28 -2.49 -22.97
CA GLN A 148 26.69 -1.34 -23.77
C GLN A 148 28.22 -1.21 -23.86
N ALA A 149 28.94 -1.46 -22.77
CA ALA A 149 30.40 -1.43 -22.76
C ALA A 149 31.02 -2.53 -23.65
N GLY A 150 30.42 -3.72 -23.68
CA GLY A 150 30.85 -4.81 -24.58
C GLY A 150 30.74 -4.45 -26.06
N LYS A 151 29.64 -3.80 -26.47
CA LYS A 151 29.42 -3.39 -27.87
C LYS A 151 30.42 -2.32 -28.35
N LYS A 152 30.81 -1.39 -27.48
CA LYS A 152 31.79 -0.33 -27.84
C LYS A 152 33.20 -0.87 -28.09
N LYS A 153 33.55 -2.04 -27.53
CA LYS A 153 34.90 -2.61 -27.63
C LYS A 153 35.17 -3.27 -28.99
N ASP A 154 34.15 -3.74 -29.70
CA ASP A 154 34.29 -4.33 -31.04
C ASP A 154 34.38 -3.29 -32.17
N GLU A 155 33.98 -2.03 -31.94
CA GLU A 155 33.97 -0.99 -32.98
C GLU A 155 35.22 -0.10 -32.97
N THR A 156 36.07 -0.20 -31.94
CA THR A 156 37.31 0.59 -31.86
C THR A 156 38.51 -0.18 -32.42
N LYS A 157 38.58 -0.33 -33.75
CA LYS A 157 39.83 -0.66 -34.44
C LYS A 157 40.71 0.61 -34.45
N PRO A 158 41.98 0.58 -34.02
CA PRO A 158 42.77 1.80 -33.85
C PRO A 158 43.11 2.43 -35.20
N GLN A 159 42.63 3.65 -35.44
CA GLN A 159 43.22 4.56 -36.43
C GLN A 159 44.07 5.57 -35.64
N MET A 160 45.40 5.41 -35.73
CA MET A 160 46.38 6.30 -35.08
C MET A 160 46.17 7.76 -35.52
N PRO A 161 45.94 8.71 -34.59
CA PRO A 161 45.98 10.14 -34.90
C PRO A 161 47.39 10.70 -34.61
N ALA A 162 47.88 11.51 -35.55
CA ALA A 162 49.10 12.31 -35.40
C ALA A 162 48.91 13.44 -34.36
N LEU A 163 49.95 13.69 -33.57
CA LEU A 163 50.04 14.76 -32.57
C LEU A 163 49.85 16.16 -33.19
N PRO A 164 49.13 17.06 -32.48
CA PRO A 164 49.49 18.47 -32.43
C PRO A 164 49.85 18.95 -31.02
N ALA A 165 50.63 20.04 -31.02
CA ALA A 165 51.35 20.67 -29.92
C ALA A 165 50.47 21.33 -28.83
N PRO A 166 51.05 21.72 -27.67
CA PRO A 166 50.30 22.21 -26.51
C PRO A 166 50.06 23.72 -26.61
N THR A 167 48.83 24.16 -26.33
CA THR A 167 48.50 25.58 -26.14
C THR A 167 48.00 25.80 -24.72
N VAL A 168 48.73 26.62 -23.99
CA VAL A 168 48.45 27.10 -22.63
C VAL A 168 47.37 28.18 -22.70
N SER A 169 46.27 28.01 -21.95
CA SER A 169 45.30 29.07 -21.67
C SER A 169 44.82 28.98 -20.23
N THR A 170 44.91 30.11 -19.54
CA THR A 170 44.67 30.40 -18.11
C THR A 170 43.22 30.27 -17.65
N PRO A 171 42.97 30.12 -16.33
CA PRO A 171 41.64 29.94 -15.75
C PRO A 171 40.99 31.27 -15.32
N THR A 172 39.70 31.44 -15.61
CA THR A 172 38.84 32.49 -15.03
C THR A 172 37.73 31.83 -14.24
N VAL A 173 37.74 32.06 -12.92
CA VAL A 173 36.77 31.54 -11.94
C VAL A 173 35.52 32.44 -11.91
N PRO A 174 34.30 31.90 -12.10
CA PRO A 174 33.07 32.63 -11.78
C PRO A 174 32.67 32.42 -10.31
N VAL A 175 32.35 33.53 -9.66
CA VAL A 175 31.82 33.66 -8.30
C VAL A 175 30.39 33.08 -8.21
N PRO A 176 30.05 32.30 -7.17
CA PRO A 176 28.67 31.86 -6.94
C PRO A 176 27.83 32.97 -6.30
N ALA A 177 26.71 33.30 -6.94
CA ALA A 177 25.69 34.20 -6.41
C ALA A 177 24.87 33.51 -5.30
N LYS A 178 24.60 34.25 -4.22
CA LYS A 178 23.78 33.82 -3.07
C LYS A 178 22.33 33.50 -3.49
N PRO A 179 21.71 32.45 -2.94
CA PRO A 179 20.27 32.23 -3.08
C PRO A 179 19.48 33.25 -2.24
N VAL A 180 18.53 33.93 -2.88
CA VAL A 180 17.52 34.77 -2.23
C VAL A 180 16.38 33.86 -1.76
N SER A 181 16.04 33.91 -0.47
CA SER A 181 14.89 33.20 0.09
C SER A 181 13.58 33.75 -0.46
N PRO A 182 12.64 32.90 -0.92
CA PRO A 182 11.30 33.35 -1.28
C PRO A 182 10.50 33.72 -0.01
N GLN A 183 10.00 34.95 0.02
CA GLN A 183 9.00 35.39 1.01
C GLN A 183 7.64 34.80 0.64
N VAL A 184 7.06 34.03 1.56
CA VAL A 184 5.71 33.46 1.43
C VAL A 184 4.69 34.54 1.80
N PRO A 185 3.69 34.83 0.95
CA PRO A 185 2.59 35.72 1.28
C PRO A 185 1.73 35.12 2.40
N ASN A 186 1.52 35.90 3.46
CA ASN A 186 0.64 35.56 4.57
C ASN A 186 -0.82 35.68 4.12
N VAL A 187 -1.39 34.58 3.60
CA VAL A 187 -2.80 34.50 3.20
C VAL A 187 -3.63 34.09 4.42
N ARG A 188 -4.39 35.04 4.96
CA ARG A 188 -5.37 34.82 6.01
C ARG A 188 -6.60 34.13 5.40
N LEU A 189 -6.82 32.85 5.71
CA LEU A 189 -8.06 32.16 5.34
C LEU A 189 -9.23 32.69 6.19
N PRO A 190 -10.43 32.86 5.61
CA PRO A 190 -11.64 33.17 6.36
C PRO A 190 -12.10 31.99 7.20
N ASP A 191 -12.45 32.26 8.46
CA ASP A 191 -13.05 31.30 9.40
C ASP A 191 -14.32 30.69 8.81
N LYS A 192 -14.25 29.41 8.45
CA LYS A 192 -15.40 28.63 8.02
C LYS A 192 -16.08 28.05 9.26
N GLN A 193 -17.30 28.53 9.50
CA GLN A 193 -18.21 28.09 10.54
C GLN A 193 -18.29 26.55 10.58
N PRO A 194 -18.13 25.90 11.75
CA PRO A 194 -18.21 24.44 11.85
C PRO A 194 -19.64 23.98 11.56
N ALA A 195 -19.79 23.16 10.54
CA ALA A 195 -20.98 22.37 10.33
C ALA A 195 -21.10 21.37 11.48
N THR A 196 -22.28 21.32 12.10
CA THR A 196 -22.62 20.38 13.15
C THR A 196 -22.42 18.94 12.63
N PRO A 197 -21.53 18.13 13.24
CA PRO A 197 -21.31 16.77 12.80
C PRO A 197 -22.58 15.94 13.04
N LEU A 198 -23.00 15.19 12.03
CA LEU A 198 -23.94 14.09 12.21
C LEU A 198 -23.28 13.05 13.14
N PRO A 199 -24.05 12.34 13.98
CA PRO A 199 -23.49 11.35 14.89
C PRO A 199 -22.84 10.22 14.08
N MET A 200 -21.52 10.11 14.16
CA MET A 200 -20.79 8.97 13.63
C MET A 200 -21.11 7.72 14.46
N PRO A 201 -21.18 6.52 13.84
CA PRO A 201 -21.27 5.29 14.60
C PRO A 201 -20.00 5.13 15.45
N GLN A 202 -20.17 4.91 16.77
CA GLN A 202 -19.11 4.84 17.79
C GLN A 202 -18.00 3.81 17.52
N ILE A 203 -18.17 2.92 16.54
CA ILE A 203 -17.16 1.91 16.18
C ILE A 203 -15.94 2.52 15.48
N MET A 204 -16.09 3.66 14.80
CA MET A 204 -14.94 4.34 14.20
C MET A 204 -14.00 4.93 15.27
N GLU A 205 -14.50 5.32 16.43
CA GLU A 205 -13.69 5.90 17.52
C GLU A 205 -12.80 4.91 18.27
N GLN A 206 -13.04 3.60 18.12
CA GLN A 206 -12.17 2.57 18.72
C GLN A 206 -11.21 1.92 17.74
N LEU A 207 -11.29 2.31 16.46
CA LEU A 207 -10.44 1.80 15.39
C LEU A 207 -9.24 2.72 15.08
N TYR A 208 -9.27 3.95 15.59
CA TYR A 208 -8.24 4.97 15.46
C TYR A 208 -7.94 5.59 16.81
#